data_AF-A0A2W4LC47-F1
#
_entry.id   AF-A0A2W4LC47-F1
#
_cell.length_a   1.000
_cell.length_b   1.000
_cell.length_c   1.000
_cell.angle_alpha   90.00
_cell.angle_beta   90.00
_cell.angle_gamma   90.00
#
_symmetry.space_group_name_H-M   'P 1'
#
loop_
_entity.id
_entity.type
_entity.pdbx_description
1 polymer ?
#
loop_
_entity_poly.entity_id
_entity_poly.type
_entity_poly.pdbx_seq_one_letter_code
_entity_poly.pdbx_strand_id
1 'polypeptide(L)'
;MDRDGISNALAVLRSARSVELGPVGVAALRTPGYEAFSSLRTRRTELAASTAELKELLNASSPAARLYAALLLRELDPAEGNRALEALFTSEEPLTVCPGGCSPLPTNTLGEAARYFARDASNGLDAPSTTDTSTSRSAPHASSKRLSERLVTVWLLAFPLALVAFFVFRSCG
;
A
#
# COMPACT_ATOMS: atom_id res chain seq x y z
N MET A 1 -0.83 25.52 -12.45
CA MET A 1 -0.85 24.29 -11.65
C MET A 1 -0.46 24.66 -10.25
N ASP A 2 -1.31 24.34 -9.28
CA ASP A 2 -1.29 24.93 -7.94
C ASP A 2 -0.28 24.20 -7.02
N ARG A 3 0.98 24.65 -7.08
CA ARG A 3 2.07 24.18 -6.21
C ARG A 3 1.70 24.36 -4.73
N ASP A 4 0.96 25.42 -4.40
CA ASP A 4 0.55 25.73 -3.04
C ASP A 4 -0.38 24.64 -2.49
N GLY A 5 -1.24 24.08 -3.36
CA GLY A 5 -2.11 22.94 -3.01
C GLY A 5 -1.35 21.65 -2.68
N ILE A 6 -0.19 21.37 -3.26
CA ILE A 6 0.64 20.20 -2.89
C ILE A 6 1.35 20.46 -1.56
N SER A 7 2.00 21.62 -1.44
CA SER A 7 2.71 22.01 -0.22
C SER A 7 1.79 22.04 1.00
N ASN A 8 0.56 22.55 0.85
CA ASN A 8 -0.44 22.55 1.91
C ASN A 8 -0.85 21.13 2.32
N ALA A 9 -1.09 20.24 1.35
CA ALA A 9 -1.44 18.85 1.65
C ALA A 9 -0.30 18.11 2.37
N LEU A 10 0.95 18.30 1.94
CA LEU A 10 2.12 17.74 2.64
C LEU A 10 2.29 18.31 4.06
N ALA A 11 1.98 19.60 4.27
CA ALA A 11 2.00 20.21 5.59
C ALA A 11 0.93 19.61 6.51
N VAL A 12 -0.28 19.35 6.00
CA VAL A 12 -1.33 18.63 6.73
C VAL A 12 -0.83 17.25 7.15
N LEU A 13 -0.29 16.46 6.22
CA LEU A 13 0.23 15.11 6.51
C LEU A 13 1.38 15.12 7.53
N ARG A 14 2.27 16.13 7.49
CA ARG A 14 3.38 16.27 8.45
C ARG A 14 2.91 16.38 9.90
N SER A 15 1.72 16.93 10.12
CA SER A 15 1.11 17.09 11.45
C SER A 15 0.10 15.99 11.83
N ALA A 16 -0.15 15.03 10.94
CA ALA A 16 -1.12 13.96 11.18
C ALA A 16 -0.73 13.13 12.41
N ARG A 17 -1.72 12.66 13.15
CA ARG A 17 -1.52 11.82 14.36
C ARG A 17 -1.93 10.36 14.15
N SER A 18 -2.78 10.12 13.16
CA SER A 18 -3.30 8.83 12.77
C SER A 18 -3.34 8.76 11.24
N VAL A 19 -3.47 7.55 10.70
CA VAL A 19 -3.53 7.32 9.26
C VAL A 19 -4.92 6.86 8.89
N GLU A 20 -5.68 7.72 8.24
CA GLU A 20 -6.94 7.38 7.58
C GLU A 20 -6.73 7.24 6.07
N LEU A 21 -7.06 6.07 5.52
CA LEU A 21 -6.97 5.78 4.08
C LEU A 21 -8.34 5.82 3.38
N GLY A 22 -9.40 6.00 4.15
CA GLY A 22 -10.79 6.11 3.72
C GLY A 22 -11.61 6.93 4.72
N PRO A 23 -12.89 7.24 4.41
CA PRO A 23 -13.80 7.83 5.39
C PRO A 23 -13.95 6.93 6.62
N VAL A 24 -13.96 7.52 7.81
CA VAL A 24 -13.93 6.78 9.08
C VAL A 24 -15.21 6.96 9.92
N GLY A 25 -15.57 5.90 10.65
CA GLY A 25 -16.73 5.87 11.55
C GLY A 25 -18.08 5.77 10.85
N VAL A 26 -19.15 5.72 11.65
CA VAL A 26 -20.54 5.54 11.18
C VAL A 26 -20.99 6.69 10.27
N ALA A 27 -20.46 7.89 10.49
CA ALA A 27 -20.78 9.09 9.71
C ALA A 27 -19.90 9.26 8.45
N ALA A 28 -19.02 8.30 8.14
CA ALA A 28 -18.05 8.41 7.04
C ALA A 28 -17.29 9.75 7.06
N LEU A 29 -16.77 10.12 8.24
CA LEU A 29 -16.05 11.37 8.43
C LEU A 29 -14.80 11.38 7.57
N ARG A 30 -14.61 12.47 6.82
CA ARG A 30 -13.41 12.74 6.03
C ARG A 30 -12.45 13.59 6.87
N THR A 31 -11.39 12.97 7.37
CA THR A 31 -10.38 13.68 8.18
C THR A 31 -9.50 14.56 7.28
N PRO A 32 -8.87 15.62 7.82
CA PRO A 32 -7.90 16.41 7.06
C PRO A 32 -6.74 15.56 6.49
N GLY A 33 -6.29 14.54 7.24
CA GLY A 33 -5.26 13.60 6.78
C GLY A 33 -5.72 12.79 5.57
N TYR A 34 -6.92 12.22 5.63
CA TYR A 34 -7.54 11.51 4.50
C TYR A 34 -7.71 12.42 3.27
N GLU A 35 -8.21 13.64 3.45
CA GLU A 35 -8.39 14.59 2.36
C GLU A 35 -7.07 14.95 1.68
N ALA A 36 -6.04 15.26 2.48
CA ALA A 36 -4.71 15.57 1.97
C ALA A 36 -4.12 14.37 1.22
N PHE A 37 -4.20 13.17 1.79
CA PHE A 37 -3.72 11.94 1.16
C PHE A 37 -4.45 11.64 -0.16
N SER A 38 -5.79 11.69 -0.17
CA SER A 38 -6.62 11.48 -1.35
C SER A 38 -6.33 12.52 -2.45
N SER A 39 -6.19 13.79 -2.06
CA SER A 39 -5.83 14.88 -2.95
C SER A 39 -4.44 14.71 -3.56
N LEU A 40 -3.45 14.18 -2.83
CA LEU A 40 -2.12 13.90 -3.38
C LEU A 40 -2.13 12.70 -4.33
N ARG A 41 -2.88 11.63 -4.01
CA ARG A 41 -3.02 10.45 -4.90
C ARG A 41 -3.63 10.80 -6.26
N THR A 42 -4.63 11.67 -6.27
CA THR A 42 -5.29 12.12 -7.51
C THR A 42 -4.38 13.03 -8.36
N ARG A 43 -3.38 13.68 -7.75
CA ARG A 43 -2.45 14.62 -8.39
C ARG A 43 -1.05 14.01 -8.61
N ARG A 44 -1.01 12.80 -9.17
CA ARG A 44 0.21 11.97 -9.26
C ARG A 44 1.39 12.66 -9.95
N THR A 45 1.17 13.40 -11.04
CA THR A 45 2.25 14.11 -11.77
C THR A 45 2.87 15.23 -10.93
N GLU A 46 2.04 15.96 -10.19
CA GLU A 46 2.49 17.06 -9.32
C GLU A 46 3.18 16.50 -8.07
N LEU A 47 2.64 15.43 -7.50
CA LEU A 47 3.28 14.70 -6.41
C LEU A 47 4.66 14.15 -6.82
N ALA A 48 4.79 13.60 -8.04
CA ALA A 48 6.08 13.12 -8.56
C ALA A 48 7.12 14.25 -8.65
N ALA A 49 6.70 15.47 -9.02
CA ALA A 49 7.56 16.64 -9.01
C ALA A 49 8.00 17.08 -7.60
N SER A 50 7.26 16.68 -6.55
CA SER A 50 7.55 16.94 -5.13
C SER A 50 8.07 15.71 -4.37
N THR A 51 8.75 14.80 -5.07
CA THR A 51 9.30 13.57 -4.46
C THR A 51 10.35 13.88 -3.38
N ALA A 52 11.08 14.99 -3.50
CA ALA A 52 12.08 15.38 -2.49
C ALA A 52 11.40 15.70 -1.15
N GLU A 53 10.36 16.53 -1.17
CA GLU A 53 9.57 16.90 0.02
C GLU A 53 8.86 15.68 0.62
N LEU A 54 8.43 14.74 -0.23
CA LEU A 54 7.85 13.47 0.23
C LEU A 54 8.88 12.60 0.96
N LYS A 55 10.12 12.56 0.49
CA LYS A 55 11.23 11.85 1.16
C LYS A 55 11.63 12.52 2.47
N GLU A 56 11.58 13.83 2.56
CA GLU A 56 11.78 14.53 3.85
C GLU A 56 10.73 14.12 4.88
N LEU A 57 9.49 13.85 4.44
CA LEU A 57 8.40 13.42 5.31
C LEU A 57 8.65 12.05 5.95
N LEU A 58 9.50 11.19 5.36
CA LEU A 58 9.97 9.95 5.98
C LEU A 58 10.82 10.16 7.24
N ASN A 59 11.34 11.38 7.44
CA ASN A 59 12.10 11.74 8.64
C ASN A 59 11.28 12.64 9.60
N ALA A 60 9.98 12.79 9.35
CA ALA A 60 9.12 13.56 10.24
C ALA A 60 9.00 12.88 11.62
N SER A 61 8.86 13.69 12.67
CA SER A 61 8.64 13.20 14.03
C SER A 61 7.32 12.44 14.19
N SER A 62 6.33 12.71 13.34
CA SER A 62 5.06 11.99 13.35
C SER A 62 5.20 10.59 12.72
N PRO A 63 4.81 9.50 13.42
CA PRO A 63 4.70 8.16 12.83
C PRO A 63 3.71 8.10 11.67
N ALA A 64 2.57 8.81 11.79
CA ALA A 64 1.56 8.85 10.74
C ALA A 64 2.07 9.50 9.46
N ALA A 65 2.80 10.62 9.59
CA ALA A 65 3.42 11.31 8.46
C ALA A 65 4.38 10.39 7.68
N ARG A 66 5.22 9.63 8.41
CA ARG A 66 6.15 8.67 7.81
C ARG A 66 5.44 7.54 7.07
N LEU A 67 4.36 7.00 7.63
CA LEU A 67 3.59 5.97 6.96
C LEU A 67 2.89 6.50 5.70
N TYR A 68 2.25 7.68 5.78
CA TYR A 68 1.67 8.33 4.60
C TYR A 68 2.70 8.57 3.50
N ALA A 69 3.90 9.03 3.87
CA ALA A 69 5.00 9.25 2.92
C ALA A 69 5.40 7.97 2.21
N ALA A 70 5.59 6.86 2.95
CA ALA A 70 5.93 5.57 2.37
C ALA A 70 4.84 5.03 1.44
N LEU A 71 3.57 5.18 1.81
CA LEU A 71 2.43 4.77 0.97
C LEU A 71 2.32 5.60 -0.31
N LEU A 72 2.51 6.92 -0.24
CA LEU A 72 2.51 7.81 -1.40
C LEU A 72 3.72 7.56 -2.31
N LEU A 73 4.90 7.28 -1.75
CA LEU A 73 6.07 6.88 -2.53
C LEU A 73 5.80 5.58 -3.28
N ARG A 74 5.12 4.62 -2.65
CA ARG A 74 4.73 3.37 -3.29
C ARG A 74 3.78 3.55 -4.46
N GLU A 75 2.86 4.50 -4.35
CA GLU A 75 1.97 4.87 -5.45
C GLU A 75 2.75 5.44 -6.64
N LEU A 76 3.86 6.15 -6.42
CA LEU A 76 4.73 6.68 -7.47
C LEU A 76 5.67 5.61 -8.05
N ASP A 77 6.43 4.95 -7.19
CA ASP A 77 7.42 3.91 -7.45
C ASP A 77 7.25 2.79 -6.40
N PRO A 78 6.72 1.62 -6.78
CA PRO A 78 6.49 0.51 -5.86
C PRO A 78 7.74 0.01 -5.15
N ALA A 79 8.90 0.01 -5.82
CA ALA A 79 10.14 -0.49 -5.25
C ALA A 79 10.71 0.49 -4.21
N GLU A 80 10.64 1.80 -4.49
CA GLU A 80 11.02 2.81 -3.51
C GLU A 80 10.07 2.84 -2.30
N GLY A 81 8.75 2.77 -2.54
CA GLY A 81 7.78 2.72 -1.45
C GLY A 81 7.92 1.48 -0.56
N ASN A 82 8.19 0.31 -1.13
CA ASN A 82 8.42 -0.91 -0.34
C ASN A 82 9.69 -0.79 0.53
N ARG A 83 10.80 -0.26 -0.02
CA ARG A 83 11.99 0.03 0.79
C ARG A 83 11.71 1.01 1.92
N ALA A 84 10.90 2.04 1.65
CA ALA A 84 10.48 2.99 2.67
C ALA A 84 9.64 2.32 3.78
N LEU A 85 8.72 1.41 3.43
CA LEU A 85 7.95 0.63 4.41
C LEU A 85 8.85 -0.30 5.24
N GLU A 86 9.78 -1.01 4.60
CA GLU A 86 10.72 -1.90 5.26
C GLU A 86 11.58 -1.18 6.30
N ALA A 87 12.01 0.04 5.99
CA ALA A 87 12.76 0.88 6.92
C ALA A 87 11.98 1.21 8.21
N LEU A 88 10.66 1.10 8.20
CA LEU A 88 9.79 1.38 9.35
C LEU A 88 9.50 0.14 10.21
N PHE A 89 9.88 -1.06 9.78
CA PHE A 89 9.48 -2.32 10.45
C PHE A 89 9.88 -2.40 11.91
N THR A 90 11.02 -1.81 12.28
CA THR A 90 11.53 -1.86 13.65
C THR A 90 10.95 -0.78 14.57
N SER A 91 10.11 0.13 14.06
CA SER A 91 9.52 1.18 14.88
C SER A 91 8.43 0.63 15.80
N GLU A 92 8.58 0.89 17.10
CA GLU A 92 7.60 0.58 18.15
C GLU A 92 6.71 1.77 18.49
N GLU A 93 6.82 2.88 17.75
CA GLU A 93 6.07 4.09 18.03
C GLU A 93 4.57 3.85 17.82
N PRO A 94 3.72 4.30 18.75
CA PRO A 94 2.29 4.03 18.69
C PRO A 94 1.68 4.70 17.46
N LEU A 95 0.86 3.95 16.73
CA LEU A 95 0.16 4.45 15.56
C LEU A 95 -1.19 3.75 15.39
N THR A 96 -2.24 4.55 15.22
CA THR A 96 -3.56 4.06 14.81
C THR A 96 -3.72 4.23 13.30
N VAL A 97 -4.16 3.15 12.64
CA VAL A 97 -4.46 3.13 11.21
C VAL A 97 -5.91 2.75 10.99
N CYS A 98 -6.63 3.55 10.22
CA CYS A 98 -8.00 3.34 9.82
C CYS A 98 -8.04 3.20 8.28
N PRO A 99 -8.20 2.00 7.72
CA PRO A 99 -8.20 1.80 6.28
C PRO A 99 -9.48 2.38 5.63
N GLY A 100 -10.50 2.63 6.44
CA GLY A 100 -11.84 3.08 6.07
C GLY A 100 -12.88 2.33 6.89
N GLY A 101 -14.10 2.87 7.00
CA GLY A 101 -15.19 2.26 7.76
C GLY A 101 -15.08 2.45 9.27
N CYS A 102 -15.67 1.55 10.05
CA CYS A 102 -15.87 1.74 11.49
C CYS A 102 -14.75 1.19 12.39
N SER A 103 -13.82 0.39 11.85
CA SER A 103 -12.83 -0.34 12.66
C SER A 103 -11.40 0.00 12.25
N PRO A 104 -10.51 0.32 13.21
CA PRO A 104 -9.08 0.44 12.93
C PRO A 104 -8.48 -0.92 12.57
N LEU A 105 -7.33 -0.89 11.90
CA LEU A 105 -6.51 -2.09 11.71
C LEU A 105 -6.04 -2.63 13.07
N PRO A 106 -5.82 -3.96 13.18
CA PRO A 106 -5.25 -4.57 14.37
C PRO A 106 -3.72 -4.34 14.44
N THR A 107 -3.29 -3.08 14.27
CA THR A 107 -1.90 -2.63 14.34
C THR A 107 -1.81 -1.49 15.34
N ASN A 108 -0.92 -1.61 16.32
CA ASN A 108 -0.76 -0.62 17.38
C ASN A 108 0.51 0.21 17.23
N THR A 109 1.43 -0.22 16.36
CA THR A 109 2.70 0.46 16.11
C THR A 109 2.91 0.77 14.63
N LEU A 110 3.78 1.74 14.36
CA LEU A 110 4.22 2.06 13.00
C LEU A 110 4.83 0.85 12.29
N GLY A 111 5.67 0.07 12.98
CA GLY A 111 6.30 -1.11 12.40
C GLY A 111 5.31 -2.23 12.06
N GLU A 112 4.27 -2.43 12.87
CA GLU A 112 3.18 -3.37 12.54
C GLU A 112 2.39 -2.91 11.31
N ALA A 113 2.02 -1.63 11.27
CA ALA A 113 1.32 -1.04 10.13
C ALA A 113 2.15 -1.14 8.84
N ALA A 114 3.45 -0.83 8.89
CA ALA A 114 4.33 -0.91 7.74
C ALA A 114 4.43 -2.34 7.18
N ARG A 115 4.57 -3.35 8.06
CA ARG A 115 4.55 -4.77 7.66
C ARG A 115 3.22 -5.19 7.05
N TYR A 116 2.10 -4.71 7.62
CA TYR A 116 0.77 -4.99 7.08
C TYR A 116 0.67 -4.53 5.62
N PHE A 117 1.03 -3.27 5.33
CA PHE A 117 0.97 -2.75 3.98
C PHE A 117 2.00 -3.36 3.04
N ALA A 118 3.19 -3.70 3.52
CA ALA A 118 4.21 -4.38 2.69
C ALA A 118 3.74 -5.77 2.23
N ARG A 119 3.04 -6.52 3.11
CA ARG A 119 2.45 -7.84 2.76
C ARG A 119 1.28 -7.74 1.81
N ASP A 120 0.42 -6.73 1.98
CA ASP A 120 -0.74 -6.53 1.10
C ASP A 120 -0.31 -6.34 -0.37
N ALA A 121 0.80 -5.62 -0.60
CA ALA A 121 1.38 -5.46 -1.94
C ALA A 121 1.86 -6.79 -2.56
N SER A 122 2.39 -7.71 -1.75
CA SER A 122 2.83 -9.03 -2.24
C SER A 122 1.68 -9.98 -2.57
N ASN A 123 0.48 -9.73 -2.03
CA ASN A 123 -0.67 -10.61 -2.20
C ASN A 123 -1.55 -10.25 -3.41
N GLY A 124 -1.25 -9.16 -4.12
CA GLY A 124 -1.90 -8.83 -5.39
C GLY A 124 -3.42 -8.69 -5.31
N LEU A 125 -3.92 -7.59 -4.72
CA LEU A 125 -5.17 -6.92 -5.12
C LEU A 125 -6.41 -7.79 -5.40
N ASP A 126 -6.66 -8.83 -4.62
CA ASP A 126 -8.04 -9.14 -4.25
C ASP A 126 -8.34 -8.24 -3.06
N ALA A 127 -8.90 -7.05 -3.35
CA ALA A 127 -9.49 -6.19 -2.33
C ALA A 127 -10.29 -7.07 -1.35
N PRO A 128 -10.30 -6.78 -0.03
CA PRO A 128 -11.16 -7.53 0.89
C PRO A 128 -12.60 -7.39 0.39
N SER A 129 -13.05 -8.41 -0.34
CA SER A 129 -14.44 -8.68 -0.59
C SER A 129 -15.03 -8.73 0.80
N THR A 130 -15.89 -7.74 1.05
CA THR A 130 -16.71 -7.60 2.24
C THR A 130 -17.05 -8.99 2.74
N THR A 131 -16.55 -9.32 3.92
CA THR A 131 -16.81 -10.57 4.59
C THR A 131 -18.32 -10.80 4.58
N ASP A 132 -18.80 -11.69 3.72
CA ASP A 132 -20.13 -12.25 3.80
C ASP A 132 -20.20 -13.00 5.13
N THR A 133 -20.63 -12.29 6.16
CA THR A 133 -21.09 -12.87 7.42
C THR A 133 -22.47 -13.46 7.15
N SER A 134 -22.54 -14.49 6.32
CA SER A 134 -23.69 -15.39 6.26
C SER A 134 -23.44 -16.51 7.26
N THR A 135 -23.83 -16.22 8.50
CA THR A 135 -24.18 -17.28 9.46
C THR A 135 -25.39 -18.02 8.87
N SER A 136 -25.14 -19.10 8.14
CA SER A 136 -26.17 -20.11 7.88
C SER A 136 -25.68 -21.44 8.42
N ARG A 137 -26.20 -21.74 9.61
CA ARG A 137 -26.04 -23.01 10.30
C ARG A 137 -27.11 -23.93 9.72
N SER A 138 -26.74 -24.90 8.89
CA SER A 138 -27.56 -26.08 8.63
C SER A 138 -26.70 -27.28 8.23
N ALA A 139 -27.10 -28.43 8.77
CA ALA A 139 -26.35 -29.64 9.02
C ALA A 139 -26.24 -30.57 7.76
N PRO A 140 -25.65 -31.78 7.87
CA PRO A 140 -24.98 -32.48 6.78
C PRO A 140 -25.92 -33.37 5.97
N HIS A 141 -25.64 -33.55 4.67
CA HIS A 141 -26.18 -34.68 3.94
C HIS A 141 -25.26 -35.15 2.78
N ALA A 142 -24.92 -36.43 2.85
CA ALA A 142 -24.68 -37.37 1.76
C ALA A 142 -23.56 -37.10 0.74
N SER A 143 -22.42 -37.74 1.01
CA SER A 143 -21.81 -38.78 0.16
C SER A 143 -22.33 -38.89 -1.28
N SER A 144 -21.47 -38.57 -2.26
CA SER A 144 -21.40 -39.36 -3.48
C SER A 144 -19.97 -39.43 -4.04
N LYS A 145 -19.56 -40.67 -4.31
CA LYS A 145 -18.28 -41.09 -4.87
C LYS A 145 -18.30 -40.96 -6.41
N ARG A 146 -17.08 -41.01 -6.99
CA ARG A 146 -16.68 -41.53 -8.32
C ARG A 146 -16.24 -40.44 -9.30
N LEU A 147 -14.92 -40.38 -9.57
CA LEU A 147 -14.17 -41.04 -10.65
C LEU A 147 -14.35 -40.26 -11.96
N SER A 148 -13.34 -39.49 -12.39
CA SER A 148 -12.18 -39.88 -13.22
C SER A 148 -12.48 -39.71 -14.71
N GLU A 149 -11.44 -39.38 -15.49
CA GLU A 149 -11.41 -39.13 -16.96
C GLU A 149 -11.73 -37.66 -17.31
N ARG A 150 -10.95 -36.90 -18.10
CA ARG A 150 -9.89 -37.14 -19.09
C ARG A 150 -9.12 -35.82 -19.31
N LEU A 151 -7.79 -35.84 -19.38
CA LEU A 151 -6.98 -35.62 -20.60
C LEU A 151 -7.37 -34.39 -21.44
N VAL A 152 -6.51 -33.35 -21.47
CA VAL A 152 -6.13 -32.50 -22.63
C VAL A 152 -4.96 -31.62 -22.16
N THR A 153 -3.70 -31.92 -22.47
CA THR A 153 -2.92 -31.58 -23.69
C THR A 153 -1.86 -30.51 -23.40
N VAL A 154 -0.63 -31.02 -23.24
CA VAL A 154 0.66 -30.47 -23.64
C VAL A 154 0.62 -29.11 -24.36
N TRP A 155 1.23 -28.09 -23.75
CA TRP A 155 1.87 -26.96 -24.45
C TRP A 155 3.28 -26.79 -23.92
N LEU A 156 4.21 -27.51 -24.57
CA LEU A 156 5.62 -27.17 -24.65
C LEU A 156 5.76 -26.28 -25.90
N LEU A 157 6.34 -25.09 -25.76
CA LEU A 157 7.50 -24.64 -26.55
C LEU A 157 7.77 -23.13 -26.41
N ALA A 158 9.07 -22.84 -26.32
CA ALA A 158 9.77 -21.66 -26.82
C ALA A 158 9.65 -20.33 -26.03
N PHE A 159 10.59 -20.12 -25.11
CA PHE A 159 11.16 -18.80 -24.90
C PHE A 159 12.69 -18.88 -25.08
N PRO A 160 13.27 -18.16 -26.06
CA PRO A 160 14.69 -18.23 -26.35
C PRO A 160 15.52 -17.42 -25.37
N LEU A 161 16.68 -17.97 -25.04
CA LEU A 161 17.86 -17.25 -24.56
C LEU A 161 18.12 -16.02 -25.44
N ALA A 162 18.17 -14.84 -24.82
CA ALA A 162 18.87 -13.68 -25.37
C ALA A 162 19.96 -13.25 -24.38
N LEU A 163 21.13 -13.83 -24.60
CA LEU A 163 22.40 -13.45 -24.01
C LEU A 163 23.05 -12.47 -25.00
N VAL A 164 23.08 -11.17 -24.69
CA VAL A 164 24.03 -10.23 -25.32
C VAL A 164 24.50 -9.23 -24.29
N ALA A 165 25.75 -9.41 -23.89
CA ALA A 165 26.58 -8.44 -23.20
C ALA A 165 26.79 -7.19 -24.06
N PHE A 166 26.73 -5.99 -23.48
CA PHE A 166 27.40 -4.84 -24.08
C PHE A 166 27.97 -3.88 -23.02
N PHE A 167 29.30 -3.88 -22.97
CA PHE A 167 30.20 -2.74 -22.74
C PHE A 167 30.33 -2.08 -21.36
N VAL A 168 31.32 -2.61 -20.63
CA VAL A 168 32.40 -1.83 -20.01
C VAL A 168 32.96 -0.79 -20.99
N PHE A 169 32.85 0.51 -20.69
CA PHE A 169 33.94 1.50 -20.86
C PHE A 169 33.49 2.88 -20.38
N ARG A 170 34.15 3.46 -19.37
CA ARG A 170 34.96 4.69 -19.51
C ARG A 170 35.37 5.24 -18.14
N SER A 171 36.63 4.96 -17.81
CA SER A 171 37.44 5.68 -16.83
C SER A 171 37.80 7.08 -17.31
N CYS A 172 38.12 7.93 -16.32
CA CYS A 172 39.02 9.08 -16.35
C CYS A 172 38.72 10.24 -17.32
N GLY A 173 38.27 11.35 -16.71
CA GLY A 173 38.66 12.71 -17.05
C GLY A 173 38.97 13.43 -15.75
#